data_AF-A0A1F3Y5K6-F1
#
_entry.id   AF-A0A1F3Y5K6-F1
#
_cell.length_a   1.000
_cell.length_b   1.000
_cell.length_c   1.000
_cell.angle_alpha   90.00
_cell.angle_beta   90.00
_cell.angle_gamma   90.00
#
_symmetry.space_group_name_H-M   'P 1'
#
loop_
_entity.id
_entity.type
_entity.pdbx_description
1 polymer ?
#
loop_
_entity_poly.entity_id
_entity_poly.type
_entity_poly.pdbx_seq_one_letter_code
_entity_poly.pdbx_strand_id
1 'polypeptide(L)' 'MTTTRTIRFKADEAARIERFLAKNPFLDFSTLARLAIDQFIHDPSVQIRGLRTTPQHTSHEEAANGAGEKQYGIT' A
#
# COMPACT_ATOMS: atom_id res chain seq x y z
N MET A 1 -22.36 -31.28 -1.32
CA MET A 1 -23.00 -30.03 -0.86
C MET A 1 -22.03 -28.89 -1.10
N THR A 2 -22.48 -27.78 -1.68
CA THR A 2 -21.66 -26.57 -1.88
C THR A 2 -21.90 -25.59 -0.74
N THR A 3 -20.82 -25.13 -0.09
CA THR A 3 -20.89 -24.15 1.00
C THR A 3 -20.28 -22.83 0.52
N THR A 4 -21.04 -21.74 0.65
CA THR A 4 -20.57 -20.40 0.30
C THR A 4 -19.97 -19.73 1.52
N ARG A 5 -18.80 -19.10 1.36
CA ARG A 5 -18.16 -18.24 2.38
C ARG A 5 -17.90 -16.87 1.79
N THR A 6 -18.11 -15.82 2.57
CA THR A 6 -17.95 -14.42 2.14
C THR A 6 -16.72 -13.81 2.77
N ILE A 7 -15.92 -13.11 1.96
CA ILE A 7 -14.73 -12.35 2.40
C ILE A 7 -14.98 -10.87 2.10
N ARG A 8 -14.63 -9.99 3.05
CA ARG A 8 -14.72 -8.54 2.86
C ARG A 8 -13.36 -8.00 2.47
N PHE A 9 -13.33 -7.16 1.43
CA PHE A 9 -12.14 -6.48 0.96
C PHE A 9 -12.31 -4.97 1.07
N LYS A 10 -11.20 -4.26 1.26
CA LYS A 10 -11.17 -2.81 1.02
C LYS A 10 -11.29 -2.53 -0.48
N ALA A 11 -11.70 -1.31 -0.84
CA ALA A 11 -11.88 -0.93 -2.23
C ALA A 11 -10.59 -1.08 -3.06
N ASP A 12 -9.44 -0.74 -2.49
CA ASP A 12 -8.14 -0.86 -3.16
C ASP A 12 -7.70 -2.32 -3.34
N GLU A 13 -8.02 -3.19 -2.39
CA GLU A 13 -7.80 -4.64 -2.48
C GLU A 13 -8.65 -5.26 -3.58
N ALA A 14 -9.96 -4.96 -3.60
CA ALA A 14 -10.88 -5.42 -4.62
C ALA A 14 -10.42 -4.97 -6.02
N ALA A 15 -10.04 -3.70 -6.18
CA ALA A 15 -9.53 -3.17 -7.45
C ALA A 15 -8.22 -3.84 -7.91
N ARG A 16 -7.37 -4.33 -6.99
CA ARG A 16 -6.18 -5.13 -7.37
C ARG A 16 -6.59 -6.52 -7.88
N ILE A 17 -7.52 -7.18 -7.20
CA ILE A 17 -8.03 -8.51 -7.58
C ILE A 17 -8.70 -8.43 -8.96
N GLU A 18 -9.60 -7.47 -9.18
CA GLU A 18 -10.30 -7.30 -10.45
C GLU A 18 -9.34 -7.03 -11.61
N ARG A 19 -8.33 -6.16 -11.42
CA ARG A 19 -7.30 -5.91 -12.44
C ARG A 19 -6.47 -7.14 -12.76
N PHE A 20 -6.22 -8.00 -11.78
CA PHE A 20 -5.53 -9.27 -12.01
C PHE A 20 -6.40 -10.23 -12.81
N LEU A 21 -7.68 -10.39 -12.46
CA LEU A 21 -8.62 -11.27 -13.16
C LEU A 21 -8.89 -10.79 -14.59
N ALA A 22 -8.99 -9.48 -14.82
CA ALA A 22 -9.16 -8.91 -16.16
C ALA A 22 -8.01 -9.26 -17.12
N LYS A 23 -6.80 -9.51 -16.59
CA LYS A 23 -5.64 -9.94 -17.38
C LYS A 23 -5.56 -11.46 -17.57
N ASN A 24 -6.36 -12.23 -16.83
CA ASN A 24 -6.32 -13.68 -16.79
C ASN A 24 -7.74 -14.26 -17.00
N PRO A 25 -8.27 -14.22 -18.24
CA PRO A 25 -9.68 -14.52 -18.52
C PRO A 25 -10.10 -15.97 -18.25
N PHE A 26 -9.14 -16.90 -18.14
CA PHE A 26 -9.39 -18.31 -17.82
C PHE A 26 -9.44 -18.59 -16.30
N LEU A 27 -9.22 -17.56 -15.47
CA LEU A 27 -9.18 -17.68 -14.02
C LEU A 27 -10.29 -16.83 -13.41
N ASP A 28 -11.20 -17.47 -12.66
CA ASP A 28 -12.21 -16.78 -11.89
C ASP A 28 -11.77 -16.58 -10.42
N PHE A 29 -12.50 -15.72 -9.71
CA PHE A 29 -12.23 -15.44 -8.30
C PHE A 29 -12.33 -16.71 -7.44
N SER A 30 -13.30 -17.59 -7.72
CA SER A 30 -13.50 -18.81 -6.95
C SER A 30 -12.32 -19.77 -7.05
N THR A 31 -11.74 -19.93 -8.24
CA THR A 31 -10.57 -20.77 -8.49
C THR A 31 -9.34 -20.15 -7.86
N LEU A 32 -9.14 -18.84 -8.01
CA LEU A 32 -8.05 -18.11 -7.35
C LEU A 32 -8.10 -18.30 -5.82
N ALA A 33 -9.29 -18.13 -5.23
CA ALA A 33 -9.48 -18.28 -3.79
C ALA A 33 -9.20 -19.71 -3.33
N ARG A 34 -9.65 -20.74 -4.07
CA ARG A 34 -9.35 -22.15 -3.74
C ARG A 34 -7.85 -22.42 -3.77
N LEU A 35 -7.16 -22.00 -4.83
CA LEU A 35 -5.71 -22.21 -4.96
C LEU A 35 -4.94 -21.53 -3.84
N ALA A 36 -5.30 -20.28 -3.50
CA ALA A 36 -4.62 -19.54 -2.44
C ALA A 36 -4.84 -20.18 -1.06
N ILE A 37 -6.07 -20.60 -0.74
CA ILE A 37 -6.39 -21.27 0.52
C ILE A 37 -5.69 -22.62 0.61
N ASP A 38 -5.74 -23.42 -0.47
CA ASP A 38 -5.12 -24.75 -0.52
C ASP A 38 -3.60 -24.66 -0.37
N GLN A 39 -2.95 -23.74 -1.10
CA GLN A 39 -1.52 -23.48 -0.95
C GLN A 39 -1.16 -23.04 0.47
N PHE A 40 -1.96 -22.17 1.08
CA PHE A 40 -1.74 -21.74 2.46
C PHE A 40 -1.93 -22.88 3.48
N ILE A 41 -2.87 -23.80 3.24
CA ILE A 41 -3.04 -24.99 4.09
C ILE A 41 -1.84 -25.92 3.97
N HIS A 42 -1.32 -26.12 2.76
CA HIS A 42 -0.19 -27.00 2.49
C HIS A 42 1.15 -26.44 2.96
N ASP A 43 1.38 -25.14 2.79
CA ASP A 43 2.57 -24.43 3.24
C ASP A 43 2.16 -23.09 3.88
N PRO A 44 1.90 -23.07 5.21
CA PRO A 44 1.40 -21.89 5.90
C PRO A 44 2.51 -20.86 6.11
N SER A 45 2.89 -20.17 5.04
CA SER A 45 3.81 -19.05 5.07
C SER A 45 3.06 -17.72 4.86
N VAL A 46 3.16 -16.83 5.84
CA VAL A 46 2.66 -15.45 5.74
C VAL A 46 3.81 -14.56 5.30
N GLN A 47 3.78 -14.07 4.06
CA GLN A 47 4.76 -13.10 3.60
C GLN A 47 4.42 -11.70 4.10
N ILE A 48 5.01 -11.32 5.23
CA ILE A 48 4.93 -9.95 5.75
C ILE A 48 6.00 -9.11 5.06
N ARG A 49 5.59 -8.17 4.19
CA ARG A 49 6.48 -7.12 3.69
C ARG A 49 6.31 -5.86 4.54
N GLY A 50 7.34 -5.52 5.31
CA GLY A 50 7.38 -4.24 6.03
C GLY A 50 7.34 -3.08 5.04
N LEU A 51 6.41 -2.15 5.26
CA LEU A 51 6.40 -0.89 4.52
C LEU A 51 7.56 -0.03 5.03
N ARG A 52 8.50 0.35 4.15
CA ARG A 52 9.50 1.37 4.47
C ARG A 52 8.80 2.72 4.45
N THR A 53 8.45 3.26 5.62
CA THR A 53 8.02 4.65 5.74
C THR A 53 9.25 5.53 5.52
N THR A 54 9.41 6.10 4.33
CA THR A 54 10.34 7.21 4.14
C THR A 54 9.83 8.36 5.01
N PRO A 55 10.64 8.91 5.94
CA PRO A 55 10.21 10.06 6.71
C PRO A 55 9.92 11.20 5.74
N GLN A 56 8.65 11.63 5.71
CA GLN A 56 8.22 12.78 4.93
C GLN A 56 8.85 14.00 5.61
N HIS A 57 9.88 14.58 4.99
CA HIS A 57 10.48 15.84 5.44
C HIS A 57 9.41 16.93 5.31
N THR A 58 8.70 17.21 6.40
CA THR A 58 7.84 18.38 6.53
C THR A 58 8.73 19.62 6.51
N SER A 59 8.90 20.21 5.33
CA SER A 59 9.41 21.57 5.20
C SER A 59 8.37 22.50 5.80
N HIS A 60 8.53 22.83 7.07
CA HIS A 60 7.89 24.01 7.66
C HIS A 60 8.57 25.23 7.06
N GLU A 61 7.92 25.84 6.07
CA GLU A 61 8.28 27.16 5.57
C GLU A 61 7.80 28.18 6.63
N GLU A 62 8.69 28.47 7.59
CA GLU A 62 8.53 29.56 8.55
C GLU A 62 8.61 30.90 7.81
N ALA A 63 7.44 31.44 7.46
CA ALA A 63 7.28 32.86 7.21
C ALA A 63 7.23 33.60 8.55
N ALA A 64 8.36 34.19 8.97
CA ALA A 64 8.38 35.23 10.01
C ALA A 64 9.49 36.26 9.77
N ASN A 65 9.02 37.44 9.39
CA ASN A 65 9.71 38.74 9.30
C ASN A 65 10.73 39.03 10.42
N GLY A 66 11.85 39.66 10.04
CA GLY A 66 12.75 40.35 10.97
C GLY A 66 13.78 41.22 10.25
N ALA A 67 13.55 42.53 10.23
CA ALA A 67 14.42 43.55 9.65
C ALA A 67 15.55 43.97 10.60
N GLY A 68 16.68 44.43 10.04
CA GLY A 68 17.81 45.09 10.73
C GLY A 68 19.04 44.16 10.85
N GLU A 69 20.29 44.56 10.66
CA GLU A 69 20.94 45.86 10.56
C GLU A 69 22.30 45.72 9.84
N LYS A 70 22.92 46.88 9.59
CA LYS A 70 23.92 47.20 8.57
C LYS A 70 25.34 46.71 8.83
N GLN A 71 26.08 46.64 7.72
CA GLN A 71 27.52 46.47 7.56
C GLN A 71 28.37 47.40 8.47
N TYR A 72 29.35 46.81 9.14
CA TYR A 72 30.64 47.42 9.52
C TYR A 72 31.70 46.36 9.14
N GLY A 73 32.83 46.60 8.47
CA GLY A 73 33.49 47.78 7.91
C GLY A 73 34.92 47.29 7.56
N ILE A 74 35.48 47.72 6.42
CA ILE A 74 36.92 47.55 6.12
C ILE A 74 37.45 48.90 5.65
N THR A 75 38.01 49.68 6.57
CA THR A 75 39.38 50.22 6.59
C THR A 75 39.49 51.18 7.77
#